data_AF-A0A453IRG8-F1
#
_entry.id   AF-A0A453IRG8-F1
#
_cell.length_a   1.000
_cell.length_b   1.000
_cell.length_c   1.000
_cell.angle_alpha   90.00
_cell.angle_beta   90.00
_cell.angle_gamma   90.00
#
_symmetry.space_group_name_H-M   'P 1'
#
loop_
_entity.id
_entity.type
_entity.pdbx_description
1 polymer ?
#
loop_
_entity_poly.entity_id
_entity_poly.type
_entity_poly.pdbx_seq_one_letter_code
_entity_poly.pdbx_strand_id
1 'polypeptide(L)'
;MTVFKDAEEVEEPDVTISEAAEKASLLEESIKPRANLPPLLVNLEDRRPEKLHYLGVSFGLTQELFRFWRKHSFYPFYVGQIPSAVTGEHTCMALSPLNSDDIKAGDSIQLGFLEPFYKDFRQRFRRLLGTSFRHLNFKLAMSVLASKIDFSHHEPSEHDTSITLKLLRDVLSPHDMKRLEAYSNNLVDYHLILDLVPILAHEYFSEKLPVTLHGAQASVLFCMGLQDKDIGATKVSSS
;
A
#
# COMPACT_ATOMS: atom_id res chain seq x y z
N MET A 1 42.03 -39.17 -4.28
CA MET A 1 42.01 -38.00 -5.19
C MET A 1 41.45 -38.49 -6.52
N THR A 2 40.13 -38.59 -6.59
CA THR A 2 39.40 -39.16 -7.72
C THR A 2 39.07 -38.02 -8.68
N VAL A 3 39.61 -38.13 -9.88
CA VAL A 3 39.48 -37.20 -10.99
C VAL A 3 38.07 -37.33 -11.55
N PHE A 4 37.30 -36.24 -11.53
CA PHE A 4 36.03 -36.14 -12.26
C PHE A 4 36.34 -36.10 -13.74
N LYS A 5 35.78 -37.06 -14.50
CA LYS A 5 35.84 -37.14 -15.96
C LYS A 5 34.63 -36.41 -16.51
N ASP A 6 34.88 -35.50 -17.43
CA ASP A 6 33.88 -34.76 -18.19
C ASP A 6 32.86 -35.71 -18.85
N ALA A 7 31.58 -35.46 -18.62
CA ALA A 7 30.50 -36.09 -19.36
C ALA A 7 30.14 -35.19 -20.54
N GLU A 8 30.45 -35.63 -21.75
CA GLU A 8 29.97 -35.00 -22.99
C GLU A 8 28.44 -35.08 -23.01
N GLU A 9 27.78 -33.91 -22.94
CA GLU A 9 26.36 -33.76 -23.24
C GLU A 9 26.15 -33.98 -24.74
N VAL A 10 25.44 -35.05 -25.09
CA VAL A 10 24.97 -35.31 -26.46
C VAL A 10 23.70 -34.50 -26.66
N GLU A 11 23.78 -33.39 -27.40
CA GLU A 11 22.60 -32.66 -27.89
C GLU A 11 21.87 -33.52 -28.93
N GLU A 12 20.69 -34.05 -28.58
CA GLU A 12 19.74 -34.58 -29.56
C GLU A 12 18.98 -33.42 -30.25
N PRO A 13 18.67 -33.53 -31.55
CA PRO A 13 18.09 -32.43 -32.31
C PRO A 13 16.64 -32.13 -31.87
N ASP A 14 16.37 -30.84 -31.65
CA ASP A 14 15.05 -30.28 -31.32
C ASP A 14 14.11 -30.37 -32.54
N VAL A 15 13.27 -31.39 -32.58
CA VAL A 15 12.26 -31.54 -33.64
C VAL A 15 11.04 -30.69 -33.27
N THR A 16 10.85 -29.59 -33.98
CA THR A 16 9.70 -28.70 -33.78
C THR A 16 8.37 -29.40 -34.03
N ILE A 17 7.42 -29.17 -33.12
CA ILE A 17 6.10 -29.84 -33.01
C ILE A 17 5.28 -29.80 -34.32
N SER A 18 5.55 -28.82 -35.19
CA SER A 18 4.88 -28.63 -36.48
C SER A 18 5.30 -29.66 -37.53
N GLU A 19 6.58 -30.06 -37.59
CA GLU A 19 7.08 -30.91 -38.68
C GLU A 19 6.65 -32.38 -38.54
N ALA A 20 6.42 -32.83 -37.30
CA ALA A 20 5.92 -34.17 -37.03
C ALA A 20 4.40 -34.31 -37.34
N ALA A 21 3.66 -33.21 -37.29
CA ALA A 21 2.20 -33.19 -37.52
C ALA A 21 1.83 -33.25 -39.01
N GLU A 22 2.64 -32.70 -39.91
CA GLU A 22 2.35 -32.71 -41.36
C GLU A 22 2.49 -34.10 -42.02
N LYS A 23 3.19 -35.05 -41.38
CA LYS A 23 3.45 -36.39 -41.96
C LYS A 23 2.46 -37.47 -41.52
N ALA A 24 1.53 -37.20 -40.61
CA ALA A 24 0.63 -38.21 -40.05
C ALA A 24 -0.79 -38.10 -40.65
N SER A 25 -1.26 -39.18 -41.29
CA SER A 25 -2.64 -39.29 -41.76
C SER A 25 -3.60 -39.47 -40.57
N LEU A 26 -4.63 -38.61 -40.47
CA LEU A 26 -5.56 -38.52 -39.32
C LEU A 26 -6.28 -39.84 -38.95
N LEU A 27 -6.33 -40.81 -39.86
CA LEU A 27 -7.03 -42.08 -39.67
C LEU A 27 -6.12 -43.22 -39.17
N GLU A 28 -4.80 -43.00 -39.11
CA GLU A 28 -3.78 -43.97 -38.66
C GLU A 28 -3.07 -43.51 -37.38
N GLU A 29 -3.68 -42.61 -36.61
CA GLU A 29 -3.08 -42.03 -35.43
C GLU A 29 -2.96 -43.06 -34.29
N SER A 30 -1.76 -43.61 -34.13
CA SER A 30 -1.36 -44.43 -33.00
C SER A 30 -0.86 -43.53 -31.87
N ILE A 31 -1.63 -43.39 -30.78
CA ILE A 31 -1.19 -42.67 -29.58
C ILE A 31 -0.06 -43.48 -28.92
N LYS A 32 1.18 -43.20 -29.31
CA LYS A 32 2.38 -43.69 -28.63
C LYS A 32 2.84 -42.62 -27.64
N PRO A 33 3.32 -43.00 -26.43
CA PRO A 33 3.99 -42.06 -25.55
C PRO A 33 5.13 -41.40 -26.32
N ARG A 34 5.08 -40.06 -26.46
CA ARG A 34 6.14 -39.31 -27.14
C ARG A 34 7.43 -39.49 -26.35
N ALA A 35 8.44 -40.08 -26.98
CA ALA A 35 9.77 -40.19 -26.41
C ALA A 35 10.40 -38.79 -26.27
N ASN A 36 11.17 -38.57 -25.22
CA ASN A 36 11.97 -37.36 -24.96
C ASN A 36 11.19 -36.04 -24.74
N LEU A 37 10.01 -36.08 -24.11
CA LEU A 37 9.39 -34.85 -23.59
C LEU A 37 10.02 -34.44 -22.25
N PRO A 38 10.36 -33.15 -22.05
CA PRO A 38 10.77 -32.67 -20.74
C PRO A 38 9.65 -32.88 -19.72
N PRO A 39 9.99 -33.11 -18.44
CA PRO A 39 8.99 -33.35 -17.41
C PRO A 39 8.09 -32.12 -17.24
N LEU A 40 6.79 -32.34 -17.06
CA LEU A 40 5.82 -31.26 -16.87
C LEU A 40 6.10 -30.43 -15.61
N LEU A 41 6.65 -31.08 -14.58
CA LEU A 41 7.03 -30.48 -13.31
C LEU A 41 8.48 -30.82 -13.00
N VAL A 42 9.20 -29.83 -12.48
CA VAL A 42 10.55 -29.98 -11.93
C VAL A 42 10.47 -29.59 -10.46
N ASN A 43 11.25 -30.25 -9.59
CA ASN A 43 11.32 -29.85 -8.19
C ASN A 43 11.88 -28.43 -8.09
N LEU A 44 11.29 -27.60 -7.22
CA LEU A 44 11.71 -26.21 -7.05
C LEU A 44 13.17 -26.10 -6.58
N GLU A 45 13.65 -27.08 -5.80
CA GLU A 45 15.02 -27.14 -5.29
C GLU A 45 16.07 -27.35 -6.41
N ASP A 46 15.66 -27.97 -7.51
CA ASP A 46 16.55 -28.24 -8.66
C ASP A 46 16.72 -27.00 -9.54
N ARG A 47 15.87 -25.97 -9.36
CA ARG A 47 15.95 -24.71 -10.11
C ARG A 47 16.66 -23.63 -9.30
N ARG A 48 17.79 -23.15 -9.82
CA ARG A 48 18.50 -22.00 -9.24
C ARG A 48 17.66 -20.72 -9.36
N PRO A 49 17.42 -19.98 -8.26
CA PRO A 49 16.63 -18.74 -8.33
C PRO A 49 17.43 -17.61 -8.99
N GLU A 50 16.74 -16.79 -9.79
CA GLU A 50 17.32 -15.55 -10.31
C GLU A 50 17.53 -14.51 -9.21
N LYS A 51 18.47 -13.59 -9.44
CA LYS A 51 18.66 -12.43 -8.56
C LYS A 51 17.49 -11.47 -8.74
N LEU A 52 16.73 -11.25 -7.68
CA LEU A 52 15.57 -10.35 -7.66
C LEU A 52 15.76 -9.24 -6.63
N HIS A 53 15.35 -8.03 -7.00
CA HIS A 53 15.44 -6.84 -6.14
C HIS A 53 14.16 -6.58 -5.34
N TYR A 54 13.01 -6.95 -5.90
CA TYR A 54 11.70 -6.76 -5.28
C TYR A 54 10.68 -7.71 -5.88
N LEU A 55 9.57 -7.91 -5.16
CA LEU A 55 8.35 -8.55 -5.66
C LEU A 55 7.24 -7.51 -5.76
N GLY A 56 6.42 -7.61 -6.79
CA GLY A 56 5.29 -6.72 -7.03
C GLY A 56 3.99 -7.47 -7.18
N VAL A 57 2.90 -6.87 -6.70
CA VAL A 57 1.54 -7.40 -6.85
C VAL A 57 0.61 -6.29 -7.32
N SER A 58 -0.40 -6.68 -8.10
CA SER A 58 -1.51 -5.81 -8.49
C SER A 58 -2.83 -6.51 -8.19
N PHE A 59 -3.73 -5.83 -7.49
CA PHE A 59 -4.98 -6.43 -7.01
C PHE A 59 -6.06 -5.37 -6.83
N GLY A 60 -7.33 -5.78 -6.78
CA GLY A 60 -8.44 -4.89 -6.40
C GLY A 60 -8.42 -4.57 -4.92
N LEU A 61 -8.52 -3.28 -4.56
CA LEU A 61 -8.31 -2.79 -3.20
C LEU A 61 -9.49 -3.15 -2.30
N THR A 62 -9.40 -4.29 -1.64
CA THR A 62 -10.31 -4.72 -0.58
C THR A 62 -9.61 -4.76 0.78
N GLN A 63 -10.39 -4.76 1.87
CA GLN A 63 -9.85 -4.84 3.22
C GLN A 63 -9.10 -6.15 3.48
N GLU A 64 -9.60 -7.25 2.93
CA GLU A 64 -9.03 -8.58 3.09
C GLU A 64 -7.70 -8.71 2.34
N LEU A 65 -7.69 -8.38 1.05
CA LEU A 65 -6.47 -8.45 0.23
C LEU A 65 -5.41 -7.47 0.73
N PHE A 66 -5.81 -6.25 1.10
CA PHE A 66 -4.85 -5.29 1.66
C PHE A 66 -4.21 -5.82 2.94
N ARG A 67 -4.99 -6.37 3.89
CA ARG A 67 -4.46 -6.98 5.12
C ARG A 67 -3.53 -8.15 4.82
N PHE A 68 -3.92 -9.01 3.88
CA PHE A 68 -3.09 -10.14 3.44
C PHE A 68 -1.73 -9.65 2.95
N TRP A 69 -1.69 -8.74 1.99
CA TRP A 69 -0.43 -8.23 1.43
C TRP A 69 0.40 -7.45 2.46
N ARG A 70 -0.24 -6.64 3.31
CA ARG A 70 0.45 -5.94 4.42
C ARG A 70 1.12 -6.91 5.39
N LYS A 71 0.47 -8.03 5.72
CA LYS A 71 1.04 -9.07 6.60
C LYS A 71 2.30 -9.72 5.99
N HIS A 72 2.41 -9.75 4.67
CA HIS A 72 3.56 -10.24 3.93
C HIS A 72 4.56 -9.14 3.52
N SER A 73 4.56 -8.01 4.22
CA SER A 73 5.49 -6.89 4.01
C SER A 73 5.42 -6.23 2.62
N PHE A 74 4.26 -6.28 1.95
CA PHE A 74 4.03 -5.50 0.74
C PHE A 74 3.52 -4.10 1.10
N TYR A 75 4.11 -3.06 0.50
CA TYR A 75 3.76 -1.66 0.73
C TYR A 75 3.15 -1.07 -0.53
N PRO A 76 1.97 -0.43 -0.44
CA PRO A 76 1.34 0.19 -1.60
C PRO A 76 2.18 1.38 -2.07
N PHE A 77 2.36 1.51 -3.38
CA PHE A 77 2.96 2.70 -4.00
C PHE A 77 2.00 3.37 -4.99
N TYR A 78 0.91 2.71 -5.34
CA TYR A 78 -0.09 3.23 -6.26
C TYR A 78 -1.49 2.67 -5.96
N VAL A 79 -2.49 3.55 -6.01
CA VAL A 79 -3.92 3.18 -6.04
C VAL A 79 -4.58 3.99 -7.16
N GLY A 80 -5.23 3.29 -8.09
CA GLY A 80 -5.94 3.90 -9.21
C GLY A 80 -7.15 4.71 -8.73
N GLN A 81 -7.34 5.91 -9.25
CA GLN A 81 -8.47 6.78 -8.85
C GLN A 81 -9.81 6.33 -9.41
N ILE A 82 -9.80 5.63 -10.54
CA ILE A 82 -11.00 5.13 -11.20
C ILE A 82 -11.19 3.67 -10.78
N PRO A 83 -12.31 3.31 -10.15
CA PRO A 83 -12.61 1.92 -9.84
C PRO A 83 -12.88 1.14 -11.13
N SER A 84 -12.56 -0.16 -11.12
CA SER A 84 -12.90 -1.07 -12.21
C SER A 84 -14.41 -1.08 -12.46
N ALA A 85 -14.83 -1.00 -13.73
CA ALA A 85 -16.25 -1.07 -14.09
C ALA A 85 -16.88 -2.44 -13.79
N VAL A 86 -16.06 -3.49 -13.66
CA VAL A 86 -16.52 -4.87 -13.43
C VAL A 86 -16.66 -5.15 -11.93
N THR A 87 -15.64 -4.80 -11.13
CA THR A 87 -15.60 -5.15 -9.70
C THR A 87 -15.98 -3.99 -8.78
N GLY A 88 -15.96 -2.75 -9.27
CA GLY A 88 -16.13 -1.55 -8.44
C GLY A 88 -14.93 -1.23 -7.54
N GLU A 89 -13.85 -2.00 -7.63
CA GLU A 89 -12.66 -1.85 -6.78
C GLU A 89 -11.58 -0.99 -7.46
N HIS A 90 -10.87 -0.19 -6.68
CA HIS A 90 -9.69 0.52 -7.14
C HIS A 90 -8.50 -0.45 -7.30
N THR A 91 -7.75 -0.38 -8.39
CA THR A 91 -6.51 -1.16 -8.52
C THR A 91 -5.46 -0.65 -7.55
N CYS A 92 -4.91 -1.53 -6.71
CA CYS A 92 -3.77 -1.28 -5.84
C CYS A 92 -2.54 -2.00 -6.39
N MET A 93 -1.40 -1.31 -6.40
CA MET A 93 -0.10 -1.93 -6.66
C MET A 93 0.80 -1.77 -5.45
N ALA A 94 1.42 -2.88 -5.04
CA ALA A 94 2.28 -2.93 -3.87
C ALA A 94 3.59 -3.66 -4.17
N LEU A 95 4.65 -3.24 -3.47
CA LEU A 95 5.99 -3.79 -3.61
C LEU A 95 6.49 -4.32 -2.27
N SER A 96 7.22 -5.43 -2.32
CA SER A 96 8.01 -5.95 -1.21
C SER A 96 9.48 -5.96 -1.62
N PRO A 97 10.35 -5.16 -0.98
CA PRO A 97 11.78 -5.18 -1.29
C PRO A 97 12.38 -6.52 -0.87
N LEU A 98 13.29 -7.06 -1.67
CA LEU A 98 14.05 -8.26 -1.35
C LEU A 98 15.46 -7.87 -0.91
N ASN A 99 16.02 -8.64 0.02
CA ASN A 99 17.42 -8.49 0.39
C ASN A 99 18.29 -8.83 -0.84
N SER A 100 18.97 -7.82 -1.36
CA SER A 100 19.94 -7.97 -2.45
C SER A 100 21.18 -7.17 -2.11
N ASP A 101 22.36 -7.76 -2.31
CA ASP A 101 23.65 -7.16 -1.93
C ASP A 101 23.93 -5.83 -2.67
N ASP A 102 23.22 -5.58 -3.77
CA ASP A 102 23.39 -4.40 -4.62
C ASP A 102 22.65 -3.17 -4.06
N ILE A 103 21.60 -3.38 -3.25
CA ILE A 103 20.78 -2.32 -2.69
C ILE A 103 21.11 -2.22 -1.20
N LYS A 104 22.06 -1.33 -0.86
CA LYS A 104 22.33 -0.95 0.52
C LYS A 104 21.11 -0.24 1.09
N ALA A 105 20.22 -0.99 1.73
CA ALA A 105 19.19 -0.40 2.58
C ALA A 105 19.91 0.46 3.63
N GLY A 106 19.50 1.72 3.79
CA GLY A 106 19.92 2.51 4.93
C GLY A 106 19.54 1.80 6.23
N ASP A 107 20.11 2.23 7.36
CA ASP A 107 19.99 1.58 8.67
C ASP A 107 18.54 1.33 9.17
N SER A 108 17.52 1.86 8.47
CA SER A 108 16.08 1.54 8.59
C SER A 108 15.66 0.32 7.74
N ILE A 109 15.95 -0.87 8.25
CA ILE A 109 15.86 -2.21 7.62
C ILE A 109 14.53 -2.60 6.91
N GLN A 110 13.40 -1.89 7.05
CA GLN A 110 12.11 -2.42 6.54
C GLN A 110 11.67 -2.00 5.12
N LEU A 111 12.03 -0.80 4.62
CA LEU A 111 11.61 -0.37 3.28
C LEU A 111 12.77 -0.16 2.30
N GLY A 112 14.00 0.09 2.78
CA GLY A 112 15.14 0.36 1.91
C GLY A 112 14.83 1.43 0.86
N PHE A 113 15.03 1.11 -0.42
CA PHE A 113 14.78 2.02 -1.55
C PHE A 113 13.30 2.45 -1.70
N LEU A 114 12.35 1.70 -1.13
CA LEU A 114 10.92 1.94 -1.27
C LEU A 114 10.42 3.10 -0.39
N GLU A 115 11.18 3.48 0.63
CA GLU A 115 10.78 4.49 1.60
C GLU A 115 10.33 5.83 1.00
N PRO A 116 11.10 6.50 0.10
CA PRO A 116 10.67 7.75 -0.51
C PRO A 116 9.39 7.60 -1.34
N PHE A 117 9.22 6.49 -2.06
CA PHE A 117 8.03 6.22 -2.86
C PHE A 117 6.80 5.98 -1.98
N TYR A 118 6.97 5.26 -0.87
CA TYR A 118 5.89 5.05 0.08
C TYR A 118 5.47 6.35 0.76
N LYS A 119 6.43 7.22 1.11
CA LYS A 119 6.16 8.56 1.65
C LYS A 119 5.37 9.43 0.66
N ASP A 120 5.79 9.49 -0.61
CA ASP A 120 5.06 10.22 -1.66
C ASP A 120 3.65 9.64 -1.87
N PHE A 121 3.54 8.31 -1.95
CA PHE A 121 2.26 7.62 -2.05
C PHE A 121 1.30 8.02 -0.93
N ARG A 122 1.73 7.95 0.35
CA ARG A 122 0.89 8.32 1.50
C ARG A 122 0.42 9.77 1.40
N GLN A 123 1.30 10.69 0.99
CA GLN A 123 0.96 12.10 0.82
C GLN A 123 -0.08 12.31 -0.30
N ARG A 124 0.10 11.67 -1.45
CA ARG A 124 -0.83 11.75 -2.58
C ARG A 124 -2.17 11.09 -2.26
N PHE A 125 -2.14 9.90 -1.66
CA PHE A 125 -3.32 9.17 -1.24
C PHE A 125 -4.17 10.02 -0.28
N ARG A 126 -3.53 10.63 0.74
CA ARG A 126 -4.20 11.54 1.69
C ARG A 126 -4.92 12.71 1.00
N ARG A 127 -4.29 13.33 0.00
CA ARG A 127 -4.88 14.46 -0.76
C ARG A 127 -6.07 14.03 -1.63
N LEU A 128 -6.14 12.76 -2.00
CA LEU A 128 -7.21 12.22 -2.84
C LEU A 128 -8.38 11.63 -2.04
N LEU A 129 -8.27 11.58 -0.70
CA LEU A 129 -9.33 11.04 0.17
C LEU A 129 -10.64 11.83 0.10
N GLY A 130 -10.59 13.15 -0.11
CA GLY A 130 -11.78 14.00 -0.21
C GLY A 130 -12.43 13.98 -1.59
N THR A 131 -11.70 13.47 -2.60
CA THR A 131 -12.13 13.45 -4.00
C THR A 131 -12.30 12.01 -4.48
N SER A 132 -11.30 11.47 -5.17
CA SER A 132 -11.38 10.17 -5.85
C SER A 132 -11.59 8.98 -4.90
N PHE A 133 -11.23 9.11 -3.62
CA PHE A 133 -11.40 8.06 -2.61
C PHE A 133 -12.43 8.41 -1.52
N ARG A 134 -13.30 9.40 -1.79
CA ARG A 134 -14.35 9.85 -0.84
C ARG A 134 -15.27 8.72 -0.37
N HIS A 135 -15.61 7.82 -1.30
CA HIS A 135 -16.53 6.71 -1.06
C HIS A 135 -15.83 5.44 -0.56
N LEU A 136 -14.50 5.44 -0.46
CA LEU A 136 -13.76 4.30 0.08
C LEU A 136 -14.18 4.08 1.55
N ASN A 137 -14.28 2.81 1.96
CA ASN A 137 -14.54 2.49 3.36
C ASN A 137 -13.44 3.13 4.23
N PHE A 138 -13.83 3.88 5.26
CA PHE A 138 -12.88 4.65 6.05
C PHE A 138 -11.89 3.75 6.80
N LYS A 139 -12.30 2.55 7.24
CA LYS A 139 -11.42 1.58 7.91
C LYS A 139 -10.32 1.10 6.96
N LEU A 140 -10.68 0.85 5.70
CA LEU A 140 -9.73 0.51 4.65
C LEU A 140 -8.81 1.68 4.33
N ALA A 141 -9.36 2.87 4.13
CA ALA A 141 -8.61 4.08 3.84
C ALA A 141 -7.59 4.42 4.94
N MET A 142 -8.01 4.35 6.21
CA MET A 142 -7.13 4.51 7.37
C MET A 142 -6.05 3.42 7.41
N SER A 143 -6.40 2.16 7.10
CA SER A 143 -5.45 1.05 7.03
C SER A 143 -4.39 1.26 5.93
N VAL A 144 -4.77 1.83 4.79
CA VAL A 144 -3.86 2.17 3.68
C VAL A 144 -2.95 3.34 4.05
N LEU A 145 -3.51 4.36 4.68
CA LEU A 145 -2.72 5.53 5.10
C LEU A 145 -1.76 5.19 6.24
N ALA A 146 -2.10 4.24 7.11
CA ALA A 146 -1.27 3.72 8.20
C ALA A 146 -0.66 4.82 9.10
N SER A 147 -1.38 5.92 9.33
CA SER A 147 -0.93 7.00 10.21
C SER A 147 -0.95 6.58 11.67
N LYS A 148 0.03 7.07 12.43
CA LYS A 148 0.04 6.97 13.88
C LYS A 148 -1.13 7.76 14.46
N ILE A 149 -1.84 7.14 15.40
CA ILE A 149 -2.96 7.75 16.15
C ILE A 149 -2.68 7.81 17.65
N ASP A 150 -1.74 6.98 18.12
CA ASP A 150 -1.27 6.96 19.49
C ASP A 150 0.15 7.54 19.55
N PHE A 151 0.28 8.60 20.33
CA PHE A 151 1.52 9.34 20.58
C PHE A 151 1.94 9.26 22.06
N SER A 152 1.32 8.38 22.86
CA SER A 152 1.56 8.27 24.31
C SER A 152 3.01 7.97 24.69
N HIS A 153 3.77 7.31 23.81
CA HIS A 153 5.18 6.98 24.00
C HIS A 153 6.14 7.98 23.35
N HIS A 154 5.63 9.07 22.79
CA HIS A 154 6.44 10.14 22.24
C HIS A 154 6.67 11.17 23.33
N GLU A 155 7.87 11.24 23.92
CA GLU A 155 8.26 12.44 24.67
C GLU A 155 8.58 13.52 23.63
N PRO A 156 7.72 14.52 23.43
CA PRO A 156 7.98 15.55 22.43
C PRO A 156 9.21 16.33 22.87
N SER A 157 10.24 16.38 22.03
CA SER A 157 11.34 17.29 22.30
C SER A 157 10.83 18.74 22.22
N GLU A 158 11.48 19.66 22.94
CA GLU A 158 11.15 21.10 22.83
C GLU A 158 11.21 21.60 21.37
N HIS A 159 12.09 21.00 20.59
CA HIS A 159 12.25 21.24 19.16
C HIS A 159 11.03 20.80 18.34
N ASP A 160 10.48 19.61 18.59
CA ASP A 160 9.29 19.10 17.88
C ASP A 160 8.06 19.96 18.17
N THR A 161 7.94 20.42 19.42
CA THR A 161 6.84 21.28 19.85
C THR A 161 6.94 22.66 19.18
N SER A 162 8.14 23.24 19.12
CA SER A 162 8.40 24.52 18.44
C SER A 162 8.12 24.45 16.93
N ILE A 163 8.51 23.36 16.26
CA ILE A 163 8.21 23.15 14.84
C ILE A 163 6.70 23.01 14.61
N THR A 164 6.03 22.20 15.44
CA THR A 164 4.58 22.01 15.34
C THR A 164 3.84 23.34 15.47
N LEU A 165 4.23 24.18 16.45
CA LEU A 165 3.63 25.50 16.65
C LEU A 165 3.90 26.47 15.49
N LYS A 166 5.09 26.41 14.88
CA LYS A 166 5.38 27.23 13.68
C LYS A 166 4.53 26.80 12.49
N LEU A 167 4.47 25.50 12.21
CA LEU A 167 3.65 24.95 11.12
C LEU A 167 2.17 25.28 11.31
N LEU A 168 1.67 25.19 12.55
CA LEU A 168 0.29 25.58 12.86
C LEU A 168 0.05 27.08 12.66
N ARG A 169 1.01 27.96 12.98
CA ARG A 169 0.88 29.41 12.76
C ARG A 169 0.92 29.79 11.27
N ASP A 170 1.60 29.00 10.45
CA ASP A 170 1.63 29.21 9.00
C ASP A 170 0.30 28.83 8.33
N VAL A 171 -0.48 27.96 8.97
CA VAL A 171 -1.71 27.39 8.41
C VAL A 171 -2.98 27.97 9.05
N LEU A 172 -2.95 28.32 10.34
CA LEU A 172 -4.09 28.86 11.08
C LEU A 172 -3.86 30.33 11.43
N SER A 173 -4.85 31.18 11.14
CA SER A 173 -4.78 32.59 11.52
C SER A 173 -5.04 32.79 13.02
N PRO A 174 -4.66 33.95 13.59
CA PRO A 174 -5.04 34.30 14.96
C PRO A 174 -6.56 34.31 15.21
N HIS A 175 -7.36 34.58 14.18
CA HIS A 175 -8.82 34.56 14.27
C HIS A 175 -9.35 33.12 14.35
N ASP A 176 -8.75 32.19 13.61
CA ASP A 176 -9.10 30.77 13.67
C ASP A 176 -8.80 30.19 15.05
N MET A 177 -7.67 30.58 15.65
CA MET A 177 -7.33 30.17 17.02
C MET A 177 -8.34 30.67 18.04
N LYS A 178 -8.81 31.93 17.92
CA LYS A 178 -9.87 32.47 18.79
C LYS A 178 -11.20 31.70 18.63
N ARG A 179 -11.54 31.28 17.41
CA ARG A 179 -12.73 30.47 17.13
C ARG A 179 -12.61 29.09 17.77
N LEU A 180 -11.44 28.45 17.66
CA LEU A 180 -11.15 27.17 18.31
C LEU A 180 -11.21 27.28 19.85
N GLU A 181 -10.67 28.34 20.43
CA GLU A 181 -10.73 28.62 21.87
C GLU A 181 -12.18 28.83 22.35
N ALA A 182 -12.96 29.62 21.61
CA ALA A 182 -14.38 29.82 21.90
C ALA A 182 -15.15 28.49 21.85
N TYR A 183 -14.85 27.63 20.87
CA TYR A 183 -15.48 26.31 20.75
C TYR A 183 -15.06 25.39 21.91
N SER A 184 -13.78 25.33 22.27
CA SER A 184 -13.32 24.52 23.40
C SER A 184 -13.91 24.95 24.74
N ASN A 185 -14.23 26.25 24.87
CA ASN A 185 -14.91 26.80 26.04
C ASN A 185 -16.44 26.66 25.98
N ASN A 186 -16.99 25.94 25.00
CA ASN A 186 -18.43 25.76 24.77
C ASN A 186 -19.21 27.09 24.58
N LEU A 187 -18.56 28.14 24.08
CA LEU A 187 -19.17 29.45 23.83
C LEU A 187 -19.82 29.54 22.45
N VAL A 188 -19.44 28.65 21.53
CA VAL A 188 -19.93 28.61 20.14
C VAL A 188 -20.24 27.18 19.71
N ASP A 189 -21.12 27.05 18.71
CA ASP A 189 -21.45 25.77 18.09
C ASP A 189 -20.36 25.31 17.09
N TYR A 190 -20.29 24.01 16.81
CA TYR A 190 -19.27 23.40 15.95
C TYR A 190 -19.28 23.92 14.51
N HIS A 191 -20.42 24.42 14.02
CA HIS A 191 -20.52 25.03 12.69
C HIS A 191 -19.52 26.18 12.49
N LEU A 192 -19.13 26.87 13.58
CA LEU A 192 -18.13 27.93 13.58
C LEU A 192 -16.68 27.45 13.50
N ILE A 193 -16.42 26.14 13.41
CA ILE A 193 -15.06 25.61 13.21
C ILE A 193 -14.97 24.57 12.08
N LEU A 194 -16.07 24.29 11.37
CA LEU A 194 -16.13 23.22 10.38
C LEU A 194 -15.10 23.38 9.25
N ASP A 195 -14.87 24.62 8.81
CA ASP A 195 -13.85 25.00 7.82
C ASP A 195 -12.42 24.67 8.28
N LEU A 196 -12.18 24.58 9.59
CA LEU A 196 -10.89 24.25 10.18
C LEU A 196 -10.68 22.73 10.32
N VAL A 197 -11.74 21.93 10.27
CA VAL A 197 -11.65 20.47 10.47
C VAL A 197 -10.77 19.78 9.41
N PRO A 198 -10.89 20.07 8.10
CA PRO A 198 -10.01 19.46 7.09
C PRO A 198 -8.54 19.81 7.31
N ILE A 199 -8.27 21.06 7.69
CA ILE A 199 -6.92 21.56 7.97
C ILE A 199 -6.29 20.75 9.13
N LEU A 200 -7.00 20.67 10.25
CA LEU A 200 -6.55 19.94 11.42
C LEU A 200 -6.38 18.44 11.14
N ALA A 201 -7.31 17.84 10.38
CA ALA A 201 -7.21 16.44 9.98
C ALA A 201 -5.97 16.18 9.10
N HIS A 202 -5.68 17.06 8.14
CA HIS A 202 -4.49 16.94 7.30
C HIS A 202 -3.19 16.99 8.11
N GLU A 203 -3.09 17.91 9.07
CA GLU A 203 -1.90 18.03 9.92
C GLU A 203 -1.79 16.86 10.89
N TYR A 204 -2.92 16.40 11.46
CA TYR A 204 -2.99 15.23 12.32
C TYR A 204 -2.53 13.94 11.62
N PHE A 205 -3.14 13.61 10.48
CA PHE A 205 -2.80 12.40 9.73
C PHE A 205 -1.49 12.51 8.94
N SER A 206 -0.85 13.67 8.95
CA SER A 206 0.56 13.85 8.55
C SER A 206 1.54 13.60 9.69
N GLU A 207 1.06 13.20 10.88
CA GLU A 207 1.86 12.94 12.08
C GLU A 207 2.61 14.20 12.59
N LYS A 208 2.10 15.40 12.25
CA LYS A 208 2.66 16.68 12.70
C LYS A 208 2.00 17.21 13.96
N LEU A 209 0.82 16.70 14.31
CA LEU A 209 0.14 17.01 15.57
C LEU A 209 0.29 15.81 16.51
N PRO A 210 1.22 15.84 17.49
CA PRO A 210 1.48 14.73 18.39
C PRO A 210 0.44 14.67 19.51
N VAL A 211 -0.83 14.53 19.13
CA VAL A 211 -1.97 14.40 20.06
C VAL A 211 -2.51 12.98 19.98
N THR A 212 -2.62 12.31 21.11
CA THR A 212 -3.25 10.99 21.15
C THR A 212 -4.76 11.14 21.05
N LEU A 213 -5.37 10.49 20.05
CA LEU A 213 -6.82 10.38 19.93
C LEU A 213 -7.24 8.92 20.11
N HIS A 214 -8.42 8.71 20.72
CA HIS A 214 -9.03 7.39 20.72
C HIS A 214 -9.42 6.97 19.30
N GLY A 215 -9.44 5.66 19.01
CA GLY A 215 -9.70 5.14 17.67
C GLY A 215 -11.01 5.66 17.05
N ALA A 216 -12.08 5.79 17.84
CA ALA A 216 -13.34 6.37 17.37
C ALA A 216 -13.21 7.87 17.05
N GLN A 217 -12.50 8.64 17.87
CA GLN A 217 -12.26 10.08 17.63
C GLN A 217 -11.45 10.30 16.36
N ALA A 218 -10.37 9.52 16.17
CA ALA A 218 -9.57 9.55 14.94
C ALA A 218 -10.42 9.16 13.72
N SER A 219 -11.29 8.17 13.84
CA SER A 219 -12.18 7.75 12.74
C SER A 219 -13.17 8.85 12.34
N VAL A 220 -13.74 9.57 13.32
CA VAL A 220 -14.63 10.71 13.06
C VAL A 220 -13.86 11.84 12.38
N LEU A 221 -12.68 12.22 12.91
CA LEU A 221 -11.83 13.25 12.32
C LEU A 221 -11.39 12.88 10.88
N PHE A 222 -11.07 11.61 10.64
CA PHE A 222 -10.73 11.10 9.30
C PHE A 222 -11.89 11.26 8.32
N CYS A 223 -13.09 10.82 8.73
CA CYS A 223 -14.26 10.89 7.84
C CYS A 223 -14.65 12.33 7.53
N MET A 224 -14.67 13.19 8.55
CA MET A 224 -15.07 14.60 8.39
C MET A 224 -14.01 15.41 7.64
N GLY A 225 -12.74 15.28 8.03
CA GLY A 225 -11.68 16.16 7.55
C GLY A 225 -10.88 15.64 6.36
N LEU A 226 -10.83 14.32 6.12
CA LEU A 226 -10.13 13.77 4.95
C LEU A 226 -11.06 13.20 3.88
N GLN A 227 -12.26 12.73 4.22
CA GLN A 227 -13.22 12.21 3.23
C GLN A 227 -14.40 13.15 2.97
N ASP A 228 -14.39 14.37 3.54
CA ASP A 228 -15.47 15.36 3.40
C ASP A 228 -16.87 14.75 3.62
N LYS A 229 -17.00 13.86 4.61
CA LYS A 229 -18.27 13.24 4.99
C LYS A 229 -18.98 14.12 6.02
N ASP A 230 -20.27 14.31 5.80
CA ASP A 230 -21.13 15.03 6.74
C ASP A 230 -21.31 14.21 8.03
N ILE A 231 -21.61 14.90 9.14
CA ILE A 231 -21.79 14.32 10.48
C ILE A 231 -22.94 13.32 10.51
N GLY A 232 -23.96 13.49 9.66
CA GLY A 232 -25.03 12.51 9.51
C GLY A 232 -24.55 11.17 8.92
N ALA A 233 -23.59 11.22 7.99
CA ALA A 233 -23.09 10.03 7.29
C ALA A 233 -22.12 9.20 8.14
N THR A 234 -21.41 9.81 9.10
CA THR A 234 -20.46 9.11 9.97
C THR A 234 -21.16 8.17 10.96
N LYS A 235 -22.38 8.52 11.42
CA LYS A 235 -23.19 7.71 12.35
C LYS A 235 -23.59 6.33 11.82
N VAL A 236 -23.72 6.18 10.50
CA VAL A 236 -24.19 4.93 9.87
C VAL A 236 -23.05 3.91 9.71
N SER A 237 -21.81 4.37 9.67
CA SER A 237 -20.63 3.52 9.39
C SER A 237 -19.95 2.93 10.64
N SER A 238 -20.41 3.33 11.84
CA SER A 238 -19.94 2.84 13.13
C SER A 238 -20.73 1.64 13.68
N SER A 239 -21.77 1.19 12.95
CA SER A 239 -22.58 0.01 13.26
C SER A 239 -22.09 -1.23 12.54
#